data_AF-A0AAD5MYD9-F1
#
_entry.id   AF-A0AAD5MYD9-F1
#
_cell.length_a   1.000
_cell.length_b   1.000
_cell.length_c   1.000
_cell.angle_alpha   90.00
_cell.angle_beta   90.00
_cell.angle_gamma   90.00
#
_symmetry.space_group_name_H-M   'P 1'
#
loop_
_entity.id
_entity.type
_entity.pdbx_description
1 polymer ?
#
loop_
_entity_poly.entity_id
_entity_poly.type
_entity_poly.pdbx_seq_one_letter_code
_entity_poly.pdbx_strand_id
1 'polypeptide(L)'
;MPVNMSDSFGFERLVTVWATRMQNLLYITLCNEIDCVLAYTQSFVINGYSMWAEPNDFKQILASRDGFFVILPHAYHDGNIYNHIAHVQILRNGSGRIAAWHGGSYDIREIKAYDMESDVLTFTSAGGGIGTMRLYKVSKASSSNEVVLSQTKLSTSSGMN
;
A
#
# COMPACT_ATOMS: atom_id res chain seq x y z
N MET A 1 -10.64 12.55 3.39
CA MET A 1 -10.85 11.52 4.44
C MET A 1 -11.76 10.42 3.87
N PRO A 2 -11.64 9.15 4.27
CA PRO A 2 -12.64 8.12 3.96
C PRO A 2 -14.06 8.59 4.31
N VAL A 3 -15.02 8.39 3.40
CA VAL A 3 -16.38 8.98 3.50
C VAL A 3 -17.08 8.62 4.80
N ASN A 4 -16.85 7.42 5.31
CA ASN A 4 -17.49 6.92 6.53
C ASN A 4 -16.85 7.44 7.84
N MET A 5 -15.86 8.33 7.75
CA MET A 5 -15.09 8.82 8.89
C MET A 5 -15.03 10.34 9.00
N SER A 6 -15.65 11.05 8.05
CA SER A 6 -15.71 12.51 8.05
C SER A 6 -16.31 13.06 9.34
N ASP A 7 -17.32 12.38 9.89
CA ASP A 7 -18.06 12.83 11.06
C ASP A 7 -17.24 12.75 12.36
N SER A 8 -16.27 11.84 12.42
CA SER A 8 -15.43 11.62 13.62
C SER A 8 -14.07 12.32 13.54
N PHE A 9 -13.57 12.56 12.34
CA PHE A 9 -12.20 13.03 12.11
C PHE A 9 -12.11 14.30 11.28
N GLY A 10 -13.24 14.88 10.87
CA GLY A 10 -13.31 16.00 9.94
C GLY A 10 -13.21 15.56 8.49
N PHE A 11 -13.51 16.49 7.58
CA PHE A 11 -13.57 16.22 6.15
C PHE A 11 -12.19 16.01 5.52
N GLU A 12 -11.15 16.62 6.08
CA GLU A 12 -9.80 16.62 5.53
C GLU A 12 -8.76 16.27 6.59
N ARG A 13 -7.89 15.31 6.23
CA ARG A 13 -6.70 14.96 7.00
C ARG A 13 -5.56 14.67 6.05
N LEU A 14 -4.38 15.17 6.41
CA LEU A 14 -3.11 14.89 5.77
C LEU A 14 -2.50 13.61 6.35
N VAL A 15 -2.14 12.69 5.46
CA VAL A 15 -1.31 11.54 5.84
C VAL A 15 0.13 12.02 6.01
N THR A 16 0.71 11.74 7.18
CA THR A 16 2.11 12.04 7.49
C THR A 16 2.80 10.75 7.91
N VAL A 17 4.05 10.59 7.49
CA VAL A 17 4.86 9.41 7.81
C VAL A 17 6.11 9.87 8.54
N TRP A 18 6.30 9.35 9.74
CA TRP A 18 7.46 9.64 10.58
C TRP A 18 8.30 8.38 10.71
N ALA A 19 9.61 8.53 10.70
CA ALA A 19 10.56 7.46 10.94
C ALA A 19 11.42 7.79 12.16
N THR A 20 11.80 6.76 12.93
CA THR A 20 12.88 6.91 13.90
C THR A 20 14.19 7.26 13.19
N ARG A 21 15.18 7.77 13.94
CA ARG A 21 16.52 8.06 13.40
C ARG A 21 17.16 6.84 12.71
N MET A 22 16.87 5.63 13.22
CA MET A 22 17.37 4.37 12.68
C MET A 22 16.52 3.84 11.51
N GLN A 23 15.42 4.52 11.18
CA GLN A 23 14.50 4.17 10.10
C GLN A 23 13.92 2.75 10.22
N ASN A 24 13.92 2.19 11.42
CA ASN A 24 13.49 0.81 11.69
C ASN A 24 12.09 0.72 12.31
N LEU A 25 11.46 1.87 12.55
CA LEU A 25 10.10 1.99 13.07
C LEU A 25 9.46 3.23 12.45
N LEU A 26 8.28 3.02 11.86
CA LEU A 26 7.48 4.08 11.25
C LEU A 26 6.19 4.32 12.01
N TYR A 27 5.75 5.58 11.98
CA TYR A 27 4.45 6.02 12.45
C TYR A 27 3.73 6.73 11.30
N ILE A 28 2.58 6.22 10.91
CA ILE A 28 1.67 6.85 9.95
C ILE A 28 0.58 7.54 10.75
N THR A 29 0.46 8.85 10.58
CA THR A 29 -0.48 9.70 11.30
C THR A 29 -1.43 10.40 10.34
N LEU A 30 -2.66 10.64 10.79
CA LEU A 30 -3.66 11.46 10.11
C LEU A 30 -3.79 12.78 10.85
N CYS A 31 -3.35 13.86 10.23
CA CYS A 31 -3.28 15.18 10.84
C CYS A 31 -4.22 16.19 10.18
N ASN A 32 -4.73 17.14 10.93
CA ASN A 32 -5.34 18.36 10.41
C ASN A 32 -4.72 19.58 11.12
N GLU A 33 -5.35 20.75 10.99
CA GLU A 33 -4.90 21.99 11.63
C GLU A 33 -5.02 22.00 13.16
N ILE A 34 -5.73 21.04 13.75
CA ILE A 34 -6.03 20.97 15.19
C ILE A 34 -5.21 19.87 15.87
N ASP A 35 -5.17 18.67 15.28
CA ASP A 35 -4.58 17.49 15.91
C ASP A 35 -3.96 16.50 14.91
N CYS A 36 -3.29 15.50 15.47
CA CYS A 36 -2.78 14.33 14.76
C CYS A 36 -3.19 13.07 15.50
N VAL A 37 -3.70 12.07 14.76
CA VAL A 37 -4.04 10.75 15.29
C VAL A 37 -3.10 9.70 14.69
N LEU A 38 -2.56 8.84 15.54
CA LEU A 38 -1.75 7.70 15.10
C LEU A 38 -2.64 6.66 14.41
N ALA A 39 -2.47 6.52 13.10
CA ALA A 39 -3.21 5.56 12.30
C ALA A 39 -2.50 4.21 12.25
N TYR A 40 -1.19 4.16 12.05
CA TYR A 40 -0.52 2.86 11.93
C TYR A 40 0.93 2.93 12.35
N THR A 41 1.45 1.83 12.91
CA THR A 41 2.86 1.69 13.29
C THR A 41 3.44 0.50 12.56
N GLN A 42 4.56 0.69 11.86
CA GLN A 42 5.26 -0.38 11.14
C GLN A 42 6.65 -0.60 11.75
N SER A 43 6.89 -1.80 12.26
CA SER A 43 8.24 -2.27 12.62
C SER A 43 8.95 -2.84 11.41
N PHE A 44 10.22 -2.49 11.21
CA PHE A 44 11.10 -3.10 10.19
C PHE A 44 11.98 -4.21 10.77
N VAL A 45 11.73 -4.59 12.02
CA VAL A 45 12.23 -5.83 12.60
C VAL A 45 11.15 -6.90 12.39
N ILE A 46 11.37 -7.79 11.43
CA ILE A 46 10.42 -8.84 11.03
C ILE A 46 11.17 -10.17 11.00
N ASN A 47 10.63 -11.19 11.67
CA ASN A 47 11.22 -12.53 11.74
C ASN A 47 12.71 -12.56 12.17
N GLY A 48 13.13 -11.61 13.02
CA GLY A 48 14.52 -11.48 13.48
C GLY A 48 15.45 -10.74 12.51
N TYR A 49 14.99 -10.40 11.30
CA TYR A 49 15.72 -9.56 10.36
C TYR A 49 15.49 -8.09 10.65
N SER A 50 16.55 -7.29 10.62
CA SER A 50 16.49 -5.83 10.74
C SER A 50 16.61 -5.20 9.37
N MET A 51 15.56 -4.48 8.97
CA MET A 51 15.50 -3.71 7.72
C MET A 51 15.36 -2.21 8.03
N TRP A 52 15.23 -1.39 6.98
CA TRP A 52 14.99 0.04 7.10
C TRP A 52 13.88 0.49 6.14
N ALA A 53 13.21 1.57 6.49
CA ALA A 53 12.24 2.23 5.64
C ALA A 53 12.93 2.99 4.51
N GLU A 54 12.55 2.72 3.25
CA GLU A 54 12.97 3.54 2.12
C GLU A 54 11.96 4.68 1.89
N PRO A 55 12.38 5.96 1.92
CA PRO A 55 11.46 7.08 1.73
C PRO A 55 10.65 7.02 0.43
N ASN A 56 11.19 6.35 -0.60
CA ASN A 56 10.51 6.18 -1.89
C ASN A 56 9.24 5.33 -1.78
N ASP A 57 9.17 4.38 -0.84
CA ASP A 57 8.01 3.49 -0.67
C ASP A 57 6.77 4.25 -0.17
N PHE A 58 6.98 5.44 0.41
CA PHE A 58 5.93 6.27 1.00
C PHE A 58 5.57 7.50 0.15
N LYS A 59 6.15 7.63 -1.04
CA LYS A 59 5.85 8.74 -1.96
C LYS A 59 4.40 8.75 -2.43
N GLN A 60 3.76 7.58 -2.46
CA GLN A 60 2.42 7.42 -3.00
C GLN A 60 1.56 6.57 -2.08
N ILE A 61 0.97 7.24 -1.10
CA ILE A 61 -0.10 6.69 -0.26
C ILE A 61 -1.43 7.11 -0.87
N LEU A 62 -2.25 6.13 -1.27
CA LEU A 62 -3.53 6.40 -1.93
C LEU A 62 -4.69 6.21 -0.97
N ALA A 63 -5.58 7.19 -0.87
CA ALA A 63 -6.80 7.06 -0.11
C ALA A 63 -7.72 5.98 -0.70
N SER A 64 -8.54 5.38 0.16
CA SER A 64 -9.61 4.46 -0.22
C SER A 64 -10.91 4.82 0.53
N ARG A 65 -11.98 4.08 0.29
CA ARG A 65 -13.30 4.37 0.89
C ARG A 65 -13.32 4.31 2.41
N ASP A 66 -12.46 3.50 3.02
CA ASP A 66 -12.40 3.24 4.45
C ASP A 66 -10.95 3.20 4.99
N GLY A 67 -9.98 3.73 4.26
CA GLY A 67 -8.58 3.67 4.67
C GLY A 67 -7.60 4.21 3.63
N PHE A 68 -6.43 3.61 3.52
CA PHE A 68 -5.44 3.94 2.50
C PHE A 68 -4.59 2.72 2.08
N PHE A 69 -3.96 2.82 0.90
CA PHE A 69 -2.98 1.87 0.41
C PHE A 69 -1.57 2.41 0.57
N VAL A 70 -0.65 1.56 1.03
CA VAL A 70 0.76 1.88 1.25
C VAL A 70 1.62 0.65 0.99
N ILE A 71 2.86 0.83 0.54
CA ILE A 71 3.82 -0.28 0.41
C ILE A 71 4.49 -0.49 1.77
N LEU A 72 4.43 -1.73 2.28
CA LEU A 72 5.01 -2.12 3.56
C LEU A 72 5.72 -3.48 3.43
N PRO A 73 6.77 -3.73 4.23
CA PRO A 73 7.40 -5.04 4.28
C PRO A 73 6.43 -6.08 4.86
N HIS A 74 6.27 -7.19 4.14
CA HIS A 74 5.34 -8.26 4.47
C HIS A 74 6.07 -9.60 4.50
N ALA A 75 6.04 -10.27 5.66
CA ALA A 75 6.49 -11.66 5.75
C ALA A 75 5.57 -12.54 4.91
N TYR A 76 6.15 -13.20 3.91
CA TYR A 76 5.42 -14.02 2.96
C TYR A 76 5.55 -15.51 3.30
N HIS A 77 4.65 -16.32 2.73
CA HIS A 77 4.51 -17.73 3.10
C HIS A 77 5.70 -18.61 2.69
N ASP A 78 6.57 -18.12 1.79
CA ASP A 78 7.81 -18.78 1.38
C ASP A 78 8.98 -18.49 2.34
N GLY A 79 8.73 -17.75 3.43
CA GLY A 79 9.73 -17.39 4.44
C GLY A 79 10.50 -16.11 4.13
N ASN A 80 10.32 -15.52 2.95
CA ASN A 80 10.93 -14.24 2.60
C ASN A 80 10.09 -13.05 3.07
N ILE A 81 10.67 -11.87 3.01
CA ILE A 81 9.98 -10.60 3.27
C ILE A 81 10.03 -9.80 1.98
N TYR A 82 8.85 -9.36 1.52
CA TYR A 82 8.71 -8.57 0.30
C TYR A 82 7.98 -7.27 0.59
N ASN A 83 8.29 -6.23 -0.19
CA ASN A 83 7.53 -4.99 -0.19
C ASN A 83 6.21 -5.19 -0.93
N HIS A 84 5.12 -5.30 -0.17
CA HIS A 84 3.77 -5.52 -0.68
C HIS A 84 2.86 -4.32 -0.43
N ILE A 85 1.76 -4.24 -1.17
CA ILE A 85 0.74 -3.22 -0.93
C ILE A 85 -0.14 -3.70 0.22
N ALA A 86 -0.13 -2.96 1.32
CA ALA A 86 -1.09 -3.09 2.40
C ALA A 86 -2.27 -2.16 2.17
N HIS A 87 -3.48 -2.66 2.37
CA HIS A 87 -4.64 -1.81 2.64
C HIS A 87 -4.78 -1.64 4.14
N VAL A 88 -4.59 -0.42 4.62
CA VAL A 88 -4.79 -0.05 6.03
C VAL A 88 -6.18 0.56 6.16
N GLN A 89 -7.12 -0.22 6.69
CA GLN A 89 -8.45 0.23 7.03
C GLN A 89 -8.38 1.06 8.32
N ILE A 90 -8.94 2.26 8.30
CA ILE A 90 -9.06 3.10 9.49
C ILE A 90 -10.31 2.72 10.28
N LEU A 91 -10.21 2.68 11.58
CA LEU A 91 -11.31 2.37 12.50
C LEU A 91 -11.90 3.67 13.05
N ARG A 92 -13.07 3.56 13.70
CA ARG A 92 -13.77 4.73 14.27
C ARG A 92 -12.96 5.50 15.32
N ASN A 93 -11.99 4.86 15.97
CA ASN A 93 -11.08 5.50 16.91
C ASN A 93 -9.82 6.09 16.24
N GLY A 94 -9.75 6.06 14.90
CA GLY A 94 -8.66 6.61 14.09
C GLY A 94 -7.46 5.68 13.95
N SER A 95 -7.38 4.62 14.76
CA SER A 95 -6.38 3.57 14.58
C SER A 95 -6.66 2.75 13.32
N GLY A 96 -5.61 2.29 12.67
CA GLY A 96 -5.64 1.53 11.45
C GLY A 96 -5.31 0.06 11.69
N ARG A 97 -5.89 -0.81 10.87
CA ARG A 97 -5.57 -2.23 10.80
C ARG A 97 -5.34 -2.63 9.36
N ILE A 98 -4.44 -3.59 9.12
CA ILE A 98 -4.29 -4.14 7.78
C ILE A 98 -5.50 -5.01 7.48
N ALA A 99 -6.22 -4.69 6.40
CA ALA A 99 -7.38 -5.42 5.92
C ALA A 99 -7.06 -6.31 4.70
N ALA A 100 -6.04 -5.96 3.92
CA ALA A 100 -5.59 -6.76 2.78
C ALA A 100 -4.11 -6.57 2.49
N TRP A 101 -3.52 -7.59 1.87
CA TRP A 101 -2.16 -7.59 1.32
C TRP A 101 -2.21 -7.98 -0.15
N HIS A 102 -1.49 -7.25 -0.99
CA HIS A 102 -1.37 -7.54 -2.42
C HIS A 102 0.09 -7.63 -2.82
N GLY A 103 0.46 -8.75 -3.44
CA GLY A 103 1.82 -9.07 -3.84
C GLY A 103 2.00 -10.56 -4.10
N GLY A 104 3.19 -10.93 -4.54
CA GLY A 104 3.60 -12.31 -4.80
C GLY A 104 4.97 -12.58 -4.20
N SER A 105 5.71 -13.55 -4.71
CA SER A 105 7.13 -13.74 -4.35
C SER A 105 8.03 -12.71 -5.04
N TYR A 106 7.74 -11.42 -4.86
CA TYR A 106 8.44 -10.29 -5.49
C TYR A 106 8.12 -8.95 -4.80
N ASP A 107 9.04 -7.99 -4.92
CA ASP A 107 8.80 -6.62 -4.46
C ASP A 107 7.93 -5.82 -5.43
N ILE A 108 6.96 -5.12 -4.87
CA ILE A 108 6.22 -4.05 -5.55
C ILE A 108 7.04 -2.78 -5.49
N ARG A 109 7.12 -2.06 -6.61
CA ARG A 109 7.93 -0.85 -6.74
C ARG A 109 7.12 0.43 -6.59
N GLU A 110 5.90 0.46 -7.10
CA GLU A 110 5.10 1.68 -7.11
C GLU A 110 3.62 1.36 -7.29
N ILE A 111 2.75 2.01 -6.52
CA ILE A 111 1.31 2.03 -6.74
C ILE A 111 1.02 3.10 -7.79
N LYS A 112 0.40 2.75 -8.91
CA LYS A 112 0.16 3.72 -10.00
C LYS A 112 -1.15 4.47 -9.83
N ALA A 113 -2.23 3.76 -9.55
CA ALA A 113 -3.55 4.35 -9.37
C ALA A 113 -4.47 3.41 -8.59
N TYR A 114 -5.48 4.01 -7.96
CA TYR A 114 -6.60 3.31 -7.35
C TYR A 114 -7.90 3.95 -7.80
N ASP A 115 -8.80 3.14 -8.36
CA ASP A 115 -10.17 3.53 -8.67
C ASP A 115 -11.09 3.09 -7.53
N MET A 116 -11.64 4.07 -6.81
CA MET A 116 -12.54 3.83 -5.68
C MET A 116 -13.90 3.28 -6.11
N GLU A 117 -14.35 3.54 -7.34
CA GLU A 117 -15.67 3.10 -7.80
C GLU A 117 -15.67 1.61 -8.07
N SER A 118 -14.69 1.13 -8.84
CA SER A 118 -14.55 -0.29 -9.21
C SER A 118 -13.70 -1.12 -8.25
N ASP A 119 -13.11 -0.49 -7.21
CA ASP A 119 -12.17 -1.09 -6.26
C ASP A 119 -10.99 -1.79 -6.97
N VAL A 120 -10.40 -1.07 -7.92
CA VAL A 120 -9.31 -1.54 -8.76
C VAL A 120 -8.03 -0.79 -8.45
N LEU A 121 -6.97 -1.52 -8.12
CA LEU A 121 -5.64 -0.96 -7.88
C LEU A 121 -4.68 -1.42 -8.97
N THR A 122 -3.84 -0.50 -9.46
CA THR A 122 -2.79 -0.78 -10.44
C THR A 122 -1.42 -0.44 -9.87
N PHE A 123 -0.42 -1.25 -10.18
CA PHE A 123 0.93 -1.11 -9.62
C PHE A 123 1.99 -1.70 -10.55
N THR A 124 3.25 -1.32 -10.34
CA THR A 124 4.38 -1.86 -11.08
C THR A 124 5.26 -2.75 -10.21
N SER A 125 5.72 -3.86 -10.78
CA SER A 125 6.61 -4.80 -10.10
C SER A 125 7.49 -5.58 -11.09
N ALA A 126 8.55 -6.21 -10.58
CA ALA A 126 9.43 -7.13 -11.30
C ALA A 126 8.93 -8.58 -11.36
N GLY A 127 7.73 -8.88 -10.86
CA GLY A 127 7.16 -10.24 -10.69
C GLY A 127 7.04 -11.15 -11.93
N GLY A 128 7.63 -10.79 -13.07
CA GLY A 128 7.74 -11.61 -14.27
C GLY A 128 9.17 -11.96 -14.70
N GLY A 129 10.19 -11.55 -13.92
CA GLY A 129 11.60 -11.82 -14.17
C GLY A 129 12.52 -10.69 -13.67
N ILE A 130 13.75 -11.05 -13.26
CA ILE A 130 14.77 -10.08 -12.84
C ILE A 130 15.04 -9.08 -13.98
N GLY A 131 15.12 -7.79 -13.64
CA GLY A 131 15.35 -6.71 -14.61
C GLY A 131 14.13 -6.35 -15.47
N THR A 132 12.96 -6.95 -15.20
CA THR A 132 11.72 -6.55 -15.86
C THR A 132 10.89 -5.63 -14.98
N MET A 133 10.07 -4.78 -15.59
CA MET A 133 9.05 -4.00 -14.90
C MET A 133 7.74 -4.19 -15.66
N ARG A 134 6.70 -4.64 -14.97
CA ARG A 134 5.37 -4.87 -15.56
C ARG A 134 4.31 -4.12 -14.78
N LEU A 135 3.25 -3.73 -15.48
CA LEU A 135 2.04 -3.20 -14.87
C LEU A 135 1.11 -4.35 -14.50
N TYR A 136 0.62 -4.32 -13.27
CA TYR A 136 -0.32 -5.27 -12.70
C TYR A 136 -1.60 -4.56 -12.28
N LYS A 137 -2.68 -5.34 -12.20
CA LYS A 137 -3.98 -4.92 -11.71
C LYS A 137 -4.47 -5.91 -10.66
N VAL A 138 -5.06 -5.38 -9.60
CA VAL A 138 -5.84 -6.11 -8.60
C VAL A 138 -7.25 -5.55 -8.59
N SER A 139 -8.24 -6.44 -8.53
CA SER A 139 -9.65 -6.06 -8.31
C SER A 139 -10.02 -6.41 -6.88
N LYS A 140 -11.04 -5.73 -6.32
CA LYS A 140 -11.43 -5.86 -4.91
C LYS A 140 -10.29 -5.51 -3.95
N ALA A 141 -9.49 -4.50 -4.30
CA ALA A 141 -8.24 -4.17 -3.62
C ALA A 141 -8.42 -3.83 -2.13
N SER A 142 -9.58 -3.30 -1.73
CA SER A 142 -9.89 -3.00 -0.32
C SER A 142 -10.19 -4.23 0.55
N SER A 143 -10.29 -5.43 -0.03
CA SER A 143 -10.69 -6.65 0.67
C SER A 143 -9.70 -7.81 0.45
N SER A 144 -9.62 -8.72 1.42
CA SER A 144 -8.63 -9.82 1.43
C SER A 144 -8.93 -10.99 0.49
N ASN A 145 -9.83 -10.85 -0.50
CA ASN A 145 -10.25 -11.99 -1.32
C ASN A 145 -9.50 -12.06 -2.64
N GLU A 146 -8.51 -12.96 -2.65
CA GLU A 146 -7.85 -13.63 -3.78
C GLU A 146 -7.47 -12.78 -5.00
N VAL A 147 -6.15 -12.70 -5.19
CA VAL A 147 -5.50 -12.07 -6.32
C VAL A 147 -5.90 -12.77 -7.62
N VAL A 148 -6.84 -12.21 -8.38
CA VAL A 148 -6.94 -12.47 -9.82
C VAL A 148 -5.86 -11.62 -10.50
N LEU A 149 -4.65 -12.17 -10.62
CA LEU A 149 -3.58 -11.59 -11.45
C LEU A 149 -4.00 -11.69 -12.91
N SER A 150 -4.74 -10.72 -13.44
CA SER A 150 -4.79 -10.56 -14.91
C SER A 150 -3.56 -9.76 -15.33
N GLN A 151 -2.57 -10.43 -15.90
CA GLN A 151 -1.52 -9.73 -16.64
C GLN A 151 -2.14 -9.16 -17.91
N THR A 152 -2.47 -7.88 -17.92
CA THR A 152 -2.79 -7.22 -19.19
C THR A 152 -1.47 -6.98 -19.92
N LYS A 153 -1.09 -7.94 -20.76
CA LYS A 153 -0.06 -7.73 -21.77
C LYS A 153 -0.65 -6.69 -22.73
N LEU A 154 -0.22 -5.43 -22.62
CA LEU A 154 -0.45 -4.45 -23.68
C LEU A 154 0.27 -4.99 -24.91
N SER A 155 -0.49 -5.65 -25.79
CA SER A 155 0.00 -6.04 -27.11
C SER A 155 0.34 -4.75 -27.83
N THR A 156 1.62 -4.46 -28.01
CA THR A 156 2.05 -3.58 -29.08
C THR A 156 1.58 -4.22 -30.37
N SER A 157 0.53 -3.64 -30.97
CA SER A 157 0.16 -3.95 -32.34
C SER A 157 1.39 -3.69 -33.20
N SER A 158 1.96 -4.75 -33.76
CA SER A 158 2.83 -4.66 -34.93
C SER A 158 1.98 -4.07 -36.06
N GLY A 159 2.01 -2.75 -36.19
CA GLY A 159 1.52 -2.00 -37.33
C GLY A 159 2.68 -1.78 -38.29
N MET A 160 2.57 -2.40 -39.46
CA MET A 160 3.43 -2.29 -40.63
C MET A 160 3.82 -0.85 -40.97
N ASN A 161 5.10 -0.66 -41.32
CA ASN A 161 5.55 -0.20 -42.63
C ASN A 161 6.99 -0.65 -42.86
#